data_AF-A0A3N5GJP3-F1
#
_entry.id   AF-A0A3N5GJP3-F1
#
_cell.length_a   1.000
_cell.length_b   1.000
_cell.length_c   1.000
_cell.angle_alpha   90.00
_cell.angle_beta   90.00
_cell.angle_gamma   90.00
#
_symmetry.space_group_name_H-M   'P 1'
#
loop_
_entity.id
_entity.type
_entity.pdbx_description
1 polymer ?
#
loop_
_entity_poly.entity_id
_entity_poly.type
_entity_poly.pdbx_seq_one_letter_code
_entity_poly.pdbx_strand_id
1 'polypeptide(L)'
;RESLPPLRRSGRSPDMRLAEHQLREHGINVSMTPARKELCANWAQTGFDFYRRIAATGFQPYPAPDASHQWLETHPHAVFCVLLGQSPLPKPTLEGRLQRQLVLYEQGLGMRDPMDFFEELTRHKLLRGTLPLEQVYSAEELDAIAAAFVAYTVARHPEQVFKVGDPAEGEIFLPVRELKARY
;
A
#
# COMPACT_ATOMS: atom_id res chain seq x y z
N ARG A 1 23.07 -25.84 19.14
CA ARG A 1 21.88 -25.06 18.69
C ARG A 1 21.59 -24.05 19.79
N GLU A 2 22.24 -22.90 19.73
CA GLU A 2 22.00 -21.82 20.69
C GLU A 2 20.67 -21.17 20.36
N SER A 3 19.73 -21.27 21.30
CA SER A 3 18.46 -20.57 21.27
C SER A 3 18.71 -19.08 21.46
N LEU A 4 18.47 -18.29 20.41
CA LEU A 4 18.38 -16.84 20.52
C LEU A 4 17.32 -16.48 21.58
N PRO A 5 17.61 -15.54 22.51
CA PRO A 5 16.64 -15.14 23.51
C PRO A 5 15.45 -14.46 22.82
N PRO A 6 14.21 -14.63 23.33
CA PRO A 6 13.07 -13.91 22.79
C PRO A 6 13.31 -12.43 23.06
N LEU A 7 13.63 -11.66 22.01
CA LEU A 7 13.54 -10.21 22.06
C LEU A 7 12.15 -9.88 22.59
N ARG A 8 12.07 -9.34 23.80
CA ARG A 8 10.83 -8.83 24.37
C ARG A 8 10.30 -7.79 23.38
N ARG A 9 9.33 -8.19 22.56
CA ARG A 9 8.57 -7.34 21.62
C ARG A 9 7.78 -6.32 22.46
N SER A 10 8.42 -5.25 22.92
CA SER A 10 7.78 -4.28 23.80
C SER A 10 6.75 -3.46 23.02
N GLY A 11 5.46 -3.62 23.34
CA GLY A 11 4.39 -2.74 22.85
C GLY A 11 3.45 -3.35 21.79
N ARG A 12 3.76 -4.53 21.25
CA ARG A 12 2.85 -5.22 20.31
C ARG A 12 1.62 -5.74 21.04
N SER A 13 0.44 -5.25 20.67
CA SER A 13 -0.82 -5.87 21.09
C SER A 13 -0.87 -7.32 20.58
N PRO A 14 -1.28 -8.31 21.40
CA PRO A 14 -1.30 -9.72 21.01
C PRO A 14 -2.17 -9.98 19.76
N ASP A 15 -3.14 -9.12 19.49
CA ASP A 15 -4.04 -9.25 18.33
C ASP A 15 -3.56 -8.51 17.07
N MET A 16 -2.41 -7.83 17.10
CA MET A 16 -1.87 -7.08 15.95
C MET A 16 -0.93 -7.96 15.11
N ARG A 17 -1.00 -7.91 13.77
CA ARG A 17 -0.01 -8.59 12.91
C ARG A 17 1.38 -7.95 13.01
N LEU A 18 2.44 -8.74 12.84
CA LEU A 18 3.82 -8.24 12.87
C LEU A 18 4.05 -7.13 11.83
N ALA A 19 3.46 -7.27 10.63
CA ALA A 19 3.58 -6.28 9.57
C ALA A 19 3.03 -4.91 10.02
N GLU A 20 1.87 -4.89 10.65
CA GLU A 20 1.23 -3.67 11.15
C GLU A 20 2.01 -3.05 12.31
N HIS A 21 2.56 -3.89 13.19
CA HIS A 21 3.42 -3.44 14.28
C HIS A 21 4.66 -2.73 13.75
N GLN A 22 5.39 -3.37 12.83
CA GLN A 22 6.60 -2.82 12.24
C GLN A 22 6.31 -1.51 11.50
N LEU A 23 5.24 -1.44 10.72
CA LEU A 23 4.81 -0.18 10.08
C LEU A 23 4.61 0.95 11.10
N ARG A 24 3.95 0.66 12.23
CA ARG A 24 3.72 1.63 13.30
C ARG A 24 5.00 2.05 14.02
N GLU A 25 5.97 1.15 14.21
CA GLU A 25 7.29 1.49 14.75
C GLU A 25 8.01 2.52 13.87
N HIS A 26 7.78 2.47 12.56
CA HIS A 26 8.29 3.45 11.59
C HIS A 26 7.39 4.70 11.45
N GLY A 27 6.35 4.87 12.28
CA GLY A 27 5.44 6.02 12.21
C GLY A 27 4.36 5.94 11.14
N ILE A 28 4.21 4.79 10.46
CA ILE A 28 3.18 4.57 9.45
C ILE A 28 1.91 4.05 10.15
N ASN A 29 0.90 4.91 10.27
CA ASN A 29 -0.34 4.59 10.96
C ASN A 29 -1.26 3.72 10.09
N VAL A 30 -1.28 2.42 10.37
CA VAL A 30 -2.19 1.46 9.71
C VAL A 30 -3.25 0.93 10.67
N SER A 31 -4.40 0.57 10.13
CA SER A 31 -5.46 -0.14 10.86
C SER A 31 -4.96 -1.52 11.31
N MET A 32 -5.44 -1.97 12.46
CA MET A 32 -5.14 -3.31 12.96
C MET A 32 -6.03 -4.34 12.27
N THR A 33 -5.45 -5.51 11.98
CA THR A 33 -6.17 -6.69 11.53
C THR A 33 -6.11 -7.75 12.63
N PRO A 34 -7.19 -7.93 13.41
CA PRO A 34 -7.24 -8.95 14.45
C PRO A 34 -6.97 -10.36 13.91
N ALA A 35 -6.40 -11.24 14.74
CA ALA A 35 -6.19 -12.64 14.37
C ALA A 35 -7.49 -13.41 14.06
N ARG A 36 -8.62 -12.95 14.60
CA ARG A 36 -9.95 -13.53 14.35
C ARG A 36 -10.66 -12.79 13.23
N LYS A 37 -11.02 -13.49 12.16
CA LYS A 37 -11.72 -12.93 10.99
C LYS A 37 -12.97 -12.17 11.37
N GLU A 38 -13.75 -12.68 12.33
CA GLU A 38 -15.04 -12.13 12.74
C GLU A 38 -14.89 -10.78 13.45
N LEU A 39 -13.69 -10.49 14.00
CA LEU A 39 -13.37 -9.20 14.59
C LEU A 39 -12.78 -8.20 13.58
N CYS A 40 -12.44 -8.65 12.38
CA CYS A 40 -11.90 -7.77 11.35
C CYS A 40 -13.02 -6.89 10.77
N ALA A 41 -12.64 -5.71 10.28
CA ALA A 41 -13.57 -4.87 9.54
C ALA A 41 -14.12 -5.59 8.29
N ASN A 42 -15.35 -5.26 7.89
CA ASN A 42 -16.04 -5.94 6.77
C ASN A 42 -15.21 -5.97 5.48
N TRP A 43 -14.49 -4.89 5.17
CA TRP A 43 -13.61 -4.84 3.98
C TRP A 43 -12.48 -5.88 4.05
N ALA A 44 -11.90 -6.10 5.23
CA ALA A 44 -10.84 -7.09 5.44
C ALA A 44 -11.40 -8.51 5.34
N GLN A 45 -12.60 -8.74 5.88
CA GLN A 45 -13.30 -10.02 5.74
C GLN A 45 -13.55 -10.38 4.27
N THR A 46 -14.01 -9.40 3.47
CA THR A 46 -14.18 -9.53 2.02
C THR A 46 -12.85 -9.82 1.32
N GLY A 47 -11.76 -9.16 1.74
CA GLY A 47 -10.41 -9.43 1.25
C GLY A 47 -9.99 -10.88 1.47
N PHE A 48 -10.21 -11.43 2.66
CA PHE A 48 -9.90 -12.85 2.94
C PHE A 48 -10.72 -13.80 2.04
N ASP A 49 -11.98 -13.47 1.77
CA ASP A 49 -12.80 -14.27 0.86
C ASP A 49 -12.31 -14.20 -0.58
N PHE A 50 -11.81 -13.05 -1.01
CA PHE A 50 -11.15 -12.90 -2.30
C PHE A 50 -9.88 -13.75 -2.40
N TYR A 51 -8.99 -13.69 -1.41
CA TYR A 51 -7.76 -14.50 -1.38
C TYR A 51 -8.05 -16.00 -1.44
N ARG A 52 -9.06 -16.48 -0.70
CA ARG A 52 -9.48 -17.89 -0.75
C ARG A 52 -9.96 -18.30 -2.14
N ARG A 53 -10.68 -17.41 -2.84
CA ARG A 53 -11.18 -17.68 -4.19
C ARG A 53 -10.06 -17.73 -5.22
N ILE A 54 -9.10 -16.79 -5.19
CA ILE A 54 -7.98 -16.80 -6.15
C ILE A 54 -7.03 -17.98 -5.89
N ALA A 55 -6.85 -18.39 -4.63
CA ALA A 55 -6.10 -19.59 -4.30
C ALA A 55 -6.76 -20.84 -4.89
N ALA A 56 -8.09 -20.93 -4.81
CA ALA A 56 -8.86 -22.02 -5.43
C ALA A 56 -8.77 -22.03 -6.97
N THR A 57 -8.43 -20.91 -7.62
CA THR A 57 -8.18 -20.83 -9.06
C THR A 57 -6.70 -21.03 -9.44
N GLY A 58 -5.84 -21.38 -8.48
CA GLY A 58 -4.45 -21.75 -8.73
C GLY A 58 -3.41 -20.66 -8.51
N PHE A 59 -3.80 -19.47 -8.02
CA PHE A 59 -2.82 -18.44 -7.63
C PHE A 59 -2.04 -18.88 -6.38
N GLN A 60 -0.72 -18.68 -6.40
CA GLN A 60 0.17 -19.02 -5.28
C GLN A 60 0.71 -17.75 -4.58
N PRO A 61 1.02 -17.80 -3.28
CA PRO A 61 1.68 -16.67 -2.63
C PRO A 61 3.08 -16.45 -3.23
N TYR A 62 3.44 -15.18 -3.49
CA TYR A 62 4.78 -14.80 -3.90
C TYR A 62 5.75 -14.88 -2.70
N PRO A 63 6.99 -15.38 -2.88
CA PRO A 63 7.55 -15.93 -4.12
C PRO A 63 7.22 -17.43 -4.30
N ALA A 64 6.81 -17.80 -5.51
CA ALA A 64 6.59 -19.17 -5.95
C ALA A 64 7.18 -19.37 -7.37
N PRO A 65 8.46 -19.77 -7.51
CA PRO A 65 9.18 -19.80 -8.78
C PRO A 65 8.49 -20.58 -9.90
N ASP A 66 7.82 -21.68 -9.56
CA ASP A 66 7.17 -22.57 -10.54
C ASP A 66 5.70 -22.21 -10.80
N ALA A 67 5.17 -21.17 -10.14
CA ALA A 67 3.78 -20.77 -10.28
C ALA A 67 3.58 -19.77 -11.41
N SER A 68 2.64 -20.08 -12.32
CA SER A 68 2.25 -19.20 -13.43
C SER A 68 1.51 -17.94 -12.96
N HIS A 69 0.82 -18.02 -11.82
CA HIS A 69 0.06 -16.92 -11.25
C HIS A 69 0.39 -16.80 -9.77
N GLN A 70 0.76 -15.59 -9.35
CA GLN A 70 1.15 -15.31 -7.97
C GLN A 70 0.39 -14.12 -7.41
N TRP A 71 0.26 -14.07 -6.09
CA TRP A 71 -0.30 -12.95 -5.36
C TRP A 71 0.63 -12.53 -4.22
N LEU A 72 0.60 -11.25 -3.86
CA LEU A 72 1.29 -10.70 -2.70
C LEU A 72 0.37 -9.69 -2.01
N GLU A 73 0.63 -9.45 -0.72
CA GLU A 73 -0.08 -8.41 0.03
C GLU A 73 0.75 -7.11 0.03
N THR A 74 0.06 -5.98 -0.14
CA THR A 74 0.64 -4.65 0.02
C THR A 74 -0.35 -3.75 0.76
N HIS A 75 0.10 -2.56 1.17
CA HIS A 75 -0.72 -1.59 1.89
C HIS A 75 -0.58 -0.20 1.25
N PRO A 76 -1.57 0.26 0.45
CA PRO A 76 -1.44 1.51 -0.32
C PRO A 76 -1.03 2.73 0.50
N HIS A 77 -1.58 2.93 1.70
CA HIS A 77 -1.14 4.03 2.56
C HIS A 77 0.36 3.96 2.89
N ALA A 78 0.89 2.77 3.18
CA ALA A 78 2.30 2.58 3.50
C ALA A 78 3.16 2.77 2.25
N VAL A 79 2.69 2.33 1.07
CA VAL A 79 3.33 2.61 -0.22
C VAL A 79 3.50 4.12 -0.42
N PHE A 80 2.43 4.89 -0.23
CA PHE A 80 2.52 6.35 -0.35
C PHE A 80 3.44 6.98 0.71
N CYS A 81 3.43 6.48 1.96
CA CYS A 81 4.38 6.94 2.98
C CYS A 81 5.83 6.73 2.56
N VAL A 82 6.17 5.54 2.04
CA VAL A 82 7.56 5.22 1.69
C VAL A 82 8.04 5.99 0.46
N LEU A 83 7.17 6.16 -0.54
CA LEU A 83 7.50 6.90 -1.76
C LEU A 83 7.65 8.40 -1.50
N LEU A 84 6.76 8.99 -0.68
CA LEU A 84 6.85 10.41 -0.30
C LEU A 84 7.94 10.66 0.75
N GLY A 85 8.32 9.61 1.50
CA GLY A 85 9.22 9.73 2.63
C GLY A 85 8.61 10.45 3.83
N GLN A 86 7.28 10.59 3.88
CA GLN A 86 6.49 11.21 4.95
C GLN A 86 5.02 10.74 4.90
N SER A 87 4.23 10.99 5.94
CA SER A 87 2.78 10.75 5.90
C SER A 87 2.08 11.57 4.79
N PRO A 88 1.26 10.95 3.91
CA PRO A 88 0.56 11.65 2.85
C PRO A 88 -0.57 12.54 3.37
N LEU A 89 -0.93 13.54 2.57
CA LEU A 89 -2.15 14.33 2.75
C LEU A 89 -3.40 13.43 2.82
N PRO A 90 -4.50 13.88 3.46
CA PRO A 90 -5.67 13.05 3.67
C PRO A 90 -6.22 12.45 2.36
N LYS A 91 -6.41 11.12 2.36
CA LYS A 91 -6.88 10.34 1.19
C LYS A 91 -8.13 10.93 0.47
N PRO A 92 -9.18 11.42 1.16
CA PRO A 92 -10.41 11.82 0.48
C PRO A 92 -10.33 13.22 -0.17
N THR A 93 -9.28 14.00 0.07
CA THR A 93 -9.22 15.38 -0.43
C THR A 93 -8.63 15.42 -1.84
N LEU A 94 -8.91 16.51 -2.57
CA LEU A 94 -8.35 16.72 -3.90
C LEU A 94 -6.82 16.77 -3.86
N GLU A 95 -6.26 17.49 -2.88
CA GLU A 95 -4.82 17.63 -2.67
C GLU A 95 -4.17 16.27 -2.35
N GLY A 96 -4.85 15.43 -1.55
CA GLY A 96 -4.41 14.07 -1.27
C GLY A 96 -4.39 13.18 -2.50
N ARG A 97 -5.37 13.32 -3.40
CA ARG A 97 -5.39 12.57 -4.67
C ARG A 97 -4.33 13.07 -5.63
N LEU A 98 -4.17 14.40 -5.77
CA LEU A 98 -3.11 15.00 -6.59
C LEU A 98 -1.72 14.58 -6.13
N GLN A 99 -1.43 14.63 -4.82
CA GLN A 99 -0.13 14.21 -4.27
C GLN A 99 0.17 12.73 -4.56
N ARG A 100 -0.82 11.85 -4.41
CA ARG A 100 -0.69 10.42 -4.68
C ARG A 100 -0.51 10.13 -6.17
N GLN A 101 -1.25 10.83 -7.01
CA GLN A 101 -1.09 10.73 -8.46
C GLN A 101 0.30 11.21 -8.89
N LEU A 102 0.79 12.31 -8.30
CA LEU A 102 2.08 12.91 -8.64
C LEU A 102 3.23 11.97 -8.28
N VAL A 103 3.23 11.41 -7.07
CA VAL A 103 4.30 10.50 -6.67
C VAL A 103 4.33 9.22 -7.50
N LEU A 104 3.17 8.73 -7.97
CA LEU A 104 3.05 7.61 -8.91
C LEU A 104 3.50 7.98 -10.33
N TYR A 105 3.17 9.20 -10.79
CA TYR A 105 3.66 9.76 -12.05
C TYR A 105 5.19 9.84 -12.06
N GLU A 106 5.80 10.29 -10.96
CA GLU A 106 7.25 10.35 -10.78
C GLU A 106 7.92 8.96 -10.80
N GLN A 107 7.18 7.87 -10.58
CA GLN A 107 7.69 6.50 -10.78
C GLN A 107 7.71 6.07 -12.26
N GLY A 108 7.29 6.93 -13.20
CA GLY A 108 7.32 6.65 -14.63
C GLY A 108 6.21 5.72 -15.12
N LEU A 109 5.07 5.65 -14.41
CA LEU A 109 3.95 4.75 -14.72
C LEU A 109 3.13 5.12 -15.98
N GLY A 110 3.57 6.11 -16.76
CA GLY A 110 2.88 6.53 -17.98
C GLY A 110 1.49 7.12 -17.75
N MET A 111 1.27 7.70 -16.57
CA MET A 111 0.00 8.33 -16.19
C MET A 111 -0.04 9.78 -16.70
N ARG A 112 -1.24 10.39 -16.74
CA ARG A 112 -1.35 11.84 -16.96
C ARG A 112 -0.67 12.60 -15.82
N ASP A 113 0.09 13.64 -16.16
CA ASP A 113 0.68 14.54 -15.18
C ASP A 113 -0.45 15.24 -14.39
N PRO A 114 -0.57 15.05 -13.07
CA PRO A 114 -1.61 15.73 -12.30
C PRO A 114 -1.42 17.25 -12.25
N MET A 115 -0.26 17.79 -12.64
CA MET A 115 -0.02 19.23 -12.70
C MET A 115 -0.84 19.91 -13.81
N ASP A 116 -1.24 19.18 -14.85
CA ASP A 116 -2.16 19.65 -15.91
C ASP A 116 -3.50 20.17 -15.32
N PHE A 117 -3.90 19.64 -14.16
CA PHE A 117 -5.09 20.10 -13.43
C PHE A 117 -5.07 21.61 -13.17
N PHE A 118 -3.89 22.15 -12.82
CA PHE A 118 -3.73 23.57 -12.49
C PHE A 118 -3.71 24.46 -13.73
N GLU A 119 -3.25 23.94 -14.87
CA GLU A 119 -3.30 24.66 -16.14
C GLU A 119 -4.74 24.85 -16.63
N GLU A 120 -5.58 23.83 -16.41
CA GLU A 120 -7.00 23.86 -16.78
C GLU A 120 -7.89 24.56 -15.76
N LEU A 121 -7.39 24.82 -14.55
CA LEU A 121 -8.12 25.53 -13.50
C LEU A 121 -8.15 27.03 -13.76
N THR A 122 -9.34 27.56 -14.08
CA THR A 122 -9.54 29.00 -14.29
C THR A 122 -10.52 29.60 -13.29
N ARG A 123 -10.43 30.91 -13.06
CA ARG A 123 -11.42 31.66 -12.26
C ARG A 123 -12.86 31.41 -12.76
N HIS A 124 -13.06 31.35 -14.07
CA HIS A 124 -14.37 31.10 -14.67
C HIS A 124 -14.92 29.73 -14.28
N LYS A 125 -14.10 28.67 -14.44
CA LYS A 125 -14.45 27.30 -14.07
C LYS A 125 -14.70 27.16 -12.57
N LEU A 126 -13.88 27.81 -11.74
CA LEU A 126 -14.04 27.80 -10.29
C LEU A 126 -15.36 28.46 -9.86
N LEU A 127 -15.67 29.65 -10.38
CA LEU A 127 -16.92 30.36 -10.08
C LEU A 127 -18.18 29.59 -10.53
N ARG A 128 -18.06 28.71 -11.53
CA ARG A 128 -19.16 27.85 -12.00
C ARG A 128 -19.18 26.45 -11.37
N GLY A 129 -18.20 26.12 -10.53
CA GLY A 129 -18.07 24.79 -9.92
C GLY A 129 -17.70 23.67 -10.91
N THR A 130 -17.16 24.01 -12.08
CA THR A 130 -16.77 23.05 -13.13
C THR A 130 -15.27 22.77 -13.04
N LEU A 131 -14.85 21.99 -12.04
CA LEU A 131 -13.45 21.59 -11.86
C LEU A 131 -13.07 20.44 -12.81
N PRO A 132 -11.83 20.38 -13.33
CA PRO A 132 -11.38 19.32 -14.24
C PRO A 132 -11.04 18.02 -13.47
N LEU A 133 -12.00 17.50 -12.72
CA LEU A 133 -11.79 16.34 -11.83
C LEU A 133 -11.56 15.04 -12.60
N GLU A 134 -11.95 14.97 -13.87
CA GLU A 134 -11.67 13.85 -14.78
C GLU A 134 -10.18 13.62 -15.04
N GLN A 135 -9.32 14.59 -14.68
CA GLN A 135 -7.88 14.48 -14.81
C GLN A 135 -7.22 13.89 -13.55
N VAL A 136 -7.98 13.78 -12.45
CA VAL A 136 -7.50 13.32 -11.16
C VAL A 136 -8.17 12.00 -10.82
N TYR A 137 -7.39 10.92 -10.76
CA TYR A 137 -7.90 9.60 -10.39
C TYR A 137 -8.59 9.62 -9.02
N SER A 138 -9.55 8.72 -8.85
CA SER A 138 -10.15 8.45 -7.54
C SER A 138 -9.11 7.85 -6.60
N ALA A 139 -9.40 7.89 -5.30
CA ALA A 139 -8.47 7.39 -4.31
C ALA A 139 -8.32 5.85 -4.40
N GLU A 140 -9.37 5.15 -4.80
CA GLU A 140 -9.39 3.71 -5.02
C GLU A 140 -8.58 3.31 -6.26
N GLU A 141 -8.68 4.08 -7.36
CA GLU A 141 -7.84 3.86 -8.55
C GLU A 141 -6.35 4.05 -8.21
N LEU A 142 -6.01 5.09 -7.43
CA LEU A 142 -4.64 5.34 -7.00
C LEU A 142 -4.11 4.23 -6.09
N ASP A 143 -4.93 3.70 -5.18
CA ASP A 143 -4.57 2.55 -4.35
C ASP A 143 -4.32 1.29 -5.19
N ALA A 144 -5.13 1.06 -6.23
CA ALA A 144 -4.97 -0.06 -7.16
C ALA A 144 -3.70 0.07 -8.01
N ILE A 145 -3.40 1.27 -8.52
CA ILE A 145 -2.17 1.56 -9.27
C ILE A 145 -0.95 1.37 -8.36
N ALA A 146 -1.00 1.85 -7.12
CA ALA A 146 0.06 1.62 -6.15
C ALA A 146 0.32 0.12 -5.91
N ALA A 147 -0.74 -0.69 -5.76
CA ALA A 147 -0.59 -2.13 -5.61
C ALA A 147 0.01 -2.79 -6.86
N ALA A 148 -0.41 -2.38 -8.05
CA ALA A 148 0.15 -2.86 -9.32
C ALA A 148 1.63 -2.47 -9.47
N PHE A 149 2.00 -1.26 -9.04
CA PHE A 149 3.39 -0.80 -9.01
C PHE A 149 4.26 -1.63 -8.05
N VAL A 150 3.76 -2.00 -6.87
CA VAL A 150 4.47 -2.92 -5.97
C VAL A 150 4.69 -4.27 -6.66
N ALA A 151 3.66 -4.85 -7.27
CA ALA A 151 3.78 -6.12 -7.99
C ALA A 151 4.81 -6.04 -9.13
N TYR A 152 4.80 -4.96 -9.90
CA TYR A 152 5.80 -4.70 -10.94
C TYR A 152 7.22 -4.61 -10.36
N THR A 153 7.40 -3.86 -9.28
CA THR A 153 8.70 -3.67 -8.62
C THR A 153 9.22 -4.99 -8.06
N VAL A 154 8.37 -5.77 -7.40
CA VAL A 154 8.71 -7.11 -6.91
C VAL A 154 9.20 -8.03 -8.03
N ALA A 155 8.55 -7.99 -9.20
CA ALA A 155 8.89 -8.85 -10.32
C ALA A 155 10.13 -8.41 -11.11
N ARG A 156 10.38 -7.10 -11.20
CA ARG A 156 11.45 -6.53 -12.06
C ARG A 156 12.68 -6.05 -11.30
N HIS A 157 12.47 -5.61 -10.07
CA HIS A 157 13.47 -4.95 -9.21
C HIS A 157 13.32 -5.45 -7.76
N PRO A 158 13.43 -6.76 -7.50
CA PRO A 158 13.25 -7.33 -6.16
C PRO A 158 14.21 -6.73 -5.12
N GLU A 159 15.37 -6.22 -5.55
CA GLU A 159 16.34 -5.50 -4.70
C GLU A 159 15.85 -4.12 -4.24
N GLN A 160 14.75 -3.61 -4.79
CA GLN A 160 14.12 -2.33 -4.45
C GLN A 160 12.86 -2.51 -3.61
N VAL A 161 12.68 -3.69 -3.01
CA VAL A 161 11.50 -4.02 -2.21
C VAL A 161 11.90 -4.37 -0.79
N PHE A 162 11.16 -3.81 0.15
CA PHE A 162 11.26 -4.12 1.57
C PHE A 162 10.01 -4.86 2.02
N LYS A 163 10.21 -5.86 2.86
CA LYS A 163 9.15 -6.72 3.36
C LYS A 163 9.03 -6.58 4.87
N VAL A 164 7.82 -6.35 5.35
CA VAL A 164 7.48 -6.35 6.78
C VAL A 164 6.51 -7.49 7.06
N GLY A 165 6.55 -8.02 8.27
CA GLY A 165 5.68 -9.09 8.73
C GLY A 165 6.40 -10.42 8.93
N ASP A 166 5.58 -11.46 9.10
CA ASP A 166 5.99 -12.84 9.30
C ASP A 166 5.18 -13.70 8.33
N PRO A 167 5.78 -14.66 7.61
CA PRO A 167 5.04 -15.53 6.69
C PRO A 167 3.82 -16.24 7.32
N ALA A 168 3.85 -16.54 8.62
CA ALA A 168 2.74 -17.17 9.33
C ALA A 168 1.57 -16.22 9.64
N GLU A 169 1.83 -14.90 9.66
CA GLU A 169 0.84 -13.87 9.97
C GLU A 169 0.44 -13.03 8.72
N GLY A 170 1.20 -13.15 7.63
CA GLY A 170 1.11 -12.33 6.43
C GLY A 170 2.24 -11.30 6.35
N GLU A 171 2.63 -10.99 5.12
CA GLU A 171 3.74 -10.09 4.81
C GLU A 171 3.28 -8.97 3.88
N ILE A 172 3.70 -7.73 4.17
CA ILE A 172 3.40 -6.57 3.34
C ILE A 172 4.67 -6.18 2.58
N PHE A 173 4.54 -6.06 1.26
CA PHE A 173 5.61 -5.62 0.37
C PHE A 173 5.51 -4.12 0.06
N LEU A 174 6.64 -3.43 0.13
CA LEU A 174 6.75 -1.98 -0.09
C LEU A 174 7.87 -1.66 -1.10
N PRO A 175 7.68 -0.72 -2.03
CA PRO A 175 8.62 -0.42 -3.11
C PRO A 175 9.74 0.52 -2.63
N VAL A 176 10.50 0.08 -1.62
CA VAL A 176 11.67 0.78 -1.09
C VAL A 176 12.72 -0.24 -0.67
N ARG A 177 14.01 0.13 -0.69
CA ARG A 177 15.10 -0.77 -0.23
C ARG A 177 15.14 -0.97 1.28
N GLU A 178 14.82 0.08 2.02
CA GLU A 178 14.87 0.12 3.48
C GLU A 178 13.84 1.14 4.00
N LEU A 179 13.32 0.89 5.21
CA LEU A 179 12.42 1.83 5.88
C LEU A 179 13.22 2.90 6.63
N LYS A 180 12.77 4.16 6.53
CA LYS A 180 13.26 5.25 7.39
C LYS A 180 12.94 4.92 8.85
N ALA A 181 13.77 5.40 9.78
CA ALA A 181 13.48 5.27 11.21
C ALA A 181 12.10 5.84 11.59
N ARG A 182 11.65 6.90 10.89
CA ARG A 182 10.32 7.50 11.05
C ARG A 182 9.86 8.23 9.79
N TYR A 183 8.56 8.15 9.49
CA TYR A 183 7.84 8.86 8.42
C TYR A 183 6.87 9.91 8.98
#